data_AF-A0A9Q1HKH2-F1
#
_entry.id   AF-A0A9Q1HKH2-F1
#
_cell.length_a   1.000
_cell.length_b   1.000
_cell.length_c   1.000
_cell.angle_alpha   90.00
_cell.angle_beta   90.00
_cell.angle_gamma   90.00
#
_symmetry.space_group_name_H-M   'P 1'
#
loop_
_entity.id
_entity.type
_entity.pdbx_description
1 polymer ?
#
loop_
_entity_poly.entity_id
_entity_poly.type
_entity_poly.pdbx_seq_one_letter_code
_entity_poly.pdbx_strand_id
1 'polypeptide(L)'
;MHLLANIGNEVSKGLKLFEDASMETVNNPYGFNANESAVCRLVRTTCKAFHPRGSDEAGVASHFKAYLQSLDRPALKLQSFIGSRFNILFTNATATYHHYKDLENFLKFWPIPNRLLQAVTYDLAQTPLKAGVRALGIMDKLLIEPLDTLIKQEGSILDVNGHLVHLQKKLETLCRDATAMMDEQPLFQDVPIKRDDMYDALFAPVSPV
;
A
#
# COMPACT_ATOMS: atom_id res chain seq x y z
N MET A 1 -2.99 -20.35 10.16
CA MET A 1 -2.77 -18.89 10.25
C MET A 1 -1.38 -18.42 9.78
N HIS A 2 -0.38 -19.30 9.60
CA HIS A 2 0.96 -18.91 9.08
C HIS A 2 0.98 -18.51 7.60
N LEU A 3 0.10 -19.05 6.75
CA LEU A 3 0.13 -18.81 5.31
C LEU A 3 -0.20 -17.34 4.95
N LEU A 4 -1.25 -16.78 5.54
CA LEU A 4 -1.66 -15.39 5.33
C LEU A 4 -0.65 -14.39 5.91
N ALA A 5 -0.06 -14.72 7.07
CA ALA A 5 1.01 -13.92 7.67
C ALA A 5 2.26 -13.83 6.79
N ASN A 6 2.51 -14.83 5.93
CA ASN A 6 3.67 -14.86 5.05
C ASN A 6 3.48 -14.10 3.73
N ILE A 7 2.24 -13.79 3.31
CA ILE A 7 1.99 -13.10 2.03
C ILE A 7 2.74 -11.76 1.99
N GLY A 8 2.66 -10.96 3.06
CA GLY A 8 3.39 -9.68 3.12
C GLY A 8 4.91 -9.84 3.01
N ASN A 9 5.47 -10.90 3.59
CA ASN A 9 6.91 -11.18 3.51
C ASN A 9 7.32 -11.58 2.08
N GLU A 10 6.57 -12.46 1.42
CA GLU A 10 6.87 -12.88 0.04
C GLU A 10 6.67 -11.73 -0.96
N VAL A 11 5.65 -10.90 -0.76
CA VAL A 11 5.45 -9.68 -1.54
C VAL A 11 6.60 -8.70 -1.35
N SER A 12 7.09 -8.51 -0.12
CA SER A 12 8.27 -7.68 0.13
C SER A 12 9.51 -8.22 -0.58
N LYS A 13 9.72 -9.55 -0.65
CA LYS A 13 10.83 -10.14 -1.39
C LYS A 13 10.70 -9.92 -2.90
N GLY A 14 9.50 -10.14 -3.44
CA GLY A 14 9.23 -9.90 -4.87
C GLY A 14 9.45 -8.43 -5.26
N LEU A 15 8.97 -7.50 -4.45
CA LEU A 15 9.21 -6.07 -4.63
C LEU A 15 10.70 -5.73 -4.56
N LYS A 16 11.44 -6.35 -3.63
CA LYS A 16 12.89 -6.15 -3.52
C LYS A 16 13.62 -6.57 -4.81
N LEU A 17 13.26 -7.73 -5.36
CA LEU A 17 13.81 -8.19 -6.65
C LEU A 17 13.48 -7.22 -7.80
N PHE A 18 12.26 -6.68 -7.83
CA PHE A 18 11.88 -5.67 -8.82
C PHE A 18 12.67 -4.37 -8.65
N GLU A 19 12.83 -3.89 -7.41
CA GLU A 19 13.62 -2.70 -7.09
C GLU A 19 15.07 -2.87 -7.51
N ASP A 20 15.69 -4.00 -7.17
CA ASP A 20 17.08 -4.31 -7.51
C ASP A 20 17.30 -4.42 -9.04
N ALA A 21 16.27 -4.84 -9.79
CA ALA A 21 16.32 -4.93 -11.25
C ALA A 21 15.98 -3.61 -11.98
N SER A 22 15.09 -2.79 -11.39
CA SER A 22 14.49 -1.63 -12.08
C SER A 22 15.05 -0.29 -11.62
N MET A 23 15.79 -0.28 -10.51
CA MET A 23 16.37 0.93 -9.93
C MET A 23 17.88 0.72 -9.84
N GLU A 24 18.68 1.57 -10.47
CA GLU A 24 20.10 1.68 -10.14
C GLU A 24 20.18 2.11 -8.66
N THR A 25 20.42 1.14 -7.76
CA THR A 25 20.50 1.26 -6.29
C THR A 25 20.05 2.61 -5.73
N VAL A 26 18.74 2.83 -5.67
CA VAL A 26 18.18 4.00 -4.97
C VAL A 26 18.27 3.73 -3.47
N ASN A 27 19.46 3.95 -2.93
CA ASN A 27 19.71 3.85 -1.51
C ASN A 27 19.27 5.18 -0.90
N ASN A 28 18.06 5.21 -0.33
CA ASN A 28 17.55 6.38 0.36
C ASN A 28 18.50 6.73 1.52
N PRO A 29 19.24 7.86 1.47
CA PRO A 29 20.24 8.18 2.47
C PRO A 29 19.62 8.50 3.84
N TYR A 30 18.33 8.82 3.86
CA TYR A 30 17.54 9.05 5.05
C TYR A 30 16.79 7.79 5.51
N GLY A 31 16.79 6.76 4.66
CA GLY A 31 16.13 5.49 4.88
C GLY A 31 16.59 4.82 6.16
N PHE A 32 15.65 4.15 6.81
CA PHE A 32 15.96 3.27 7.92
C PHE A 32 16.36 1.91 7.33
N ASN A 33 17.54 1.40 7.69
CA ASN A 33 18.01 0.08 7.26
C ASN A 33 17.01 -0.98 7.75
N ALA A 34 16.18 -1.46 6.84
CA ALA A 34 15.25 -2.53 7.09
C ALA A 34 15.45 -3.59 6.02
N ASN A 35 15.43 -4.86 6.44
CA ASN A 35 15.43 -6.05 5.58
C ASN A 35 14.10 -6.17 4.78
N GLU A 36 13.59 -5.06 4.26
CA GLU A 36 12.33 -4.96 3.53
C GLU A 36 12.54 -4.20 2.21
N SER A 37 11.54 -4.26 1.33
CA SER A 37 11.53 -3.49 0.08
C SER A 37 11.34 -2.00 0.36
N ALA A 38 11.91 -1.15 -0.50
CA ALA A 38 11.74 0.30 -0.42
C ALA A 38 10.26 0.72 -0.54
N VAL A 39 9.46 -0.01 -1.31
CA VAL A 39 8.01 0.16 -1.40
C VAL A 39 7.33 -0.10 -0.03
N CYS A 40 7.64 -1.23 0.62
CA CYS A 40 7.09 -1.53 1.95
C CYS A 40 7.53 -0.49 2.98
N ARG A 41 8.81 -0.10 2.93
CA ARG A 41 9.37 0.96 3.77
C ARG A 41 8.60 2.27 3.59
N LEU A 42 8.35 2.71 2.35
CA LEU A 42 7.61 3.93 2.04
C LEU A 42 6.20 3.91 2.67
N VAL A 43 5.47 2.81 2.53
CA VAL A 43 4.14 2.66 3.15
C VAL A 43 4.25 2.78 4.67
N ARG A 44 5.21 2.09 5.29
CA ARG A 44 5.41 2.09 6.75
C ARG A 44 5.84 3.46 7.27
N THR A 45 6.79 4.12 6.62
CA THR A 45 7.28 5.44 7.04
C THR A 45 6.23 6.52 6.84
N THR A 46 5.41 6.43 5.77
CA THR A 46 4.25 7.30 5.58
C THR A 46 3.24 7.14 6.70
N CYS A 47 2.89 5.89 7.06
CA CYS A 47 2.00 5.65 8.20
C CYS A 47 2.59 6.15 9.51
N LYS A 48 3.89 5.90 9.73
CA LYS A 48 4.59 6.38 10.92
C LYS A 48 4.59 7.91 11.00
N ALA A 49 4.72 8.62 9.89
CA ALA A 49 4.77 10.07 9.86
C ALA A 49 3.38 10.73 10.01
N PHE A 50 2.38 10.24 9.26
CA PHE A 50 1.13 10.97 9.05
C PHE A 50 -0.07 10.41 9.82
N HIS A 51 -0.02 9.17 10.30
CA HIS A 51 -1.12 8.62 11.08
C HIS A 51 -1.18 9.30 12.47
N PRO A 52 -2.39 9.62 13.01
CA PRO A 52 -2.51 10.26 14.33
C PRO A 52 -1.94 9.46 15.51
N ARG A 53 -1.85 8.14 15.36
CA ARG A 53 -1.18 7.21 16.31
C ARG A 53 0.21 6.76 15.82
N GLY A 54 0.83 7.55 14.94
CA GLY A 54 2.15 7.31 14.39
C GLY A 54 3.24 7.74 15.36
N SER A 55 4.25 8.43 14.84
CA SER A 55 5.34 9.02 15.60
C SER A 55 5.02 10.46 15.92
N ASP A 56 4.85 10.78 17.22
CA ASP A 56 4.64 12.15 17.68
C ASP A 56 5.83 13.06 17.31
N GLU A 57 7.04 12.49 17.28
CA GLU A 57 8.27 13.16 16.82
C GLU A 57 8.20 13.62 15.35
N ALA A 58 7.33 13.01 14.54
CA ALA A 58 7.07 13.48 13.17
C ALA A 58 6.38 14.85 13.17
N GLY A 59 5.52 15.13 14.16
CA GLY A 59 4.87 16.44 14.36
C GLY A 59 3.89 16.88 13.27
N VAL A 60 3.68 16.08 12.21
CA VAL A 60 2.93 16.50 11.02
C VAL A 60 1.49 16.00 10.97
N ALA A 61 1.09 15.00 11.75
CA ALA A 61 -0.21 14.34 11.58
C ALA A 61 -1.41 15.31 11.71
N SER A 62 -1.42 16.17 12.74
CA SER A 62 -2.47 17.17 12.94
C SER A 62 -2.45 18.26 11.87
N HIS A 63 -1.26 18.72 11.47
CA HIS A 63 -1.06 19.73 10.43
C HIS A 63 -1.52 19.21 9.06
N PHE A 64 -1.18 17.97 8.72
CA PHE A 64 -1.60 17.36 7.47
C PHE A 64 -3.11 17.13 7.42
N LYS A 65 -3.72 16.73 8.55
CA LYS A 65 -5.18 16.67 8.66
C LYS A 65 -5.83 18.04 8.38
N ALA A 66 -5.30 19.11 8.97
CA ALA A 66 -5.79 20.46 8.73
C ALA A 66 -5.58 20.92 7.27
N TYR A 67 -4.46 20.53 6.66
CA TYR A 67 -4.16 20.79 5.25
C TYR A 67 -5.15 20.11 4.30
N LEU A 68 -5.51 18.84 4.54
CA LEU A 68 -6.53 18.16 3.73
C LEU A 68 -7.89 18.86 3.87
N GLN A 69 -8.25 19.28 5.08
CA GLN A 69 -9.49 20.01 5.34
C GLN A 69 -9.53 21.38 4.64
N SER A 70 -8.42 22.12 4.61
CA SER A 70 -8.39 23.44 3.96
C SER A 70 -8.49 23.36 2.43
N LEU A 71 -8.20 22.19 1.85
CA LEU A 71 -8.31 21.92 0.42
C LEU A 71 -9.59 21.16 0.03
N ASP A 72 -10.53 20.98 0.96
CA ASP A 72 -11.74 20.16 0.79
C ASP A 72 -11.42 18.75 0.24
N ARG A 73 -10.32 18.17 0.71
CA ARG A 73 -9.88 16.82 0.35
C ARG A 73 -10.46 15.77 1.32
N PRO A 74 -10.63 14.52 0.86
CA PRO A 74 -11.03 13.43 1.74
C PRO A 74 -10.10 13.30 2.95
N ALA A 75 -10.67 12.94 4.09
CA ALA A 75 -9.89 12.70 5.31
C ALA A 75 -8.85 11.58 5.12
N LEU A 76 -7.74 11.69 5.85
CA LEU A 76 -6.65 10.71 5.81
C LEU A 76 -7.15 9.28 6.10
N LYS A 77 -6.85 8.35 5.19
CA LYS A 77 -7.33 6.95 5.25
C LYS A 77 -6.32 5.93 5.75
N LEU A 78 -5.13 6.38 6.18
CA LEU A 78 -4.10 5.49 6.73
C LEU A 78 -4.62 4.78 7.99
N GLN A 79 -4.23 3.53 8.15
CA GLN A 79 -4.50 2.71 9.33
C GLN A 79 -3.22 2.51 10.15
N SER A 80 -3.38 2.38 11.47
CA SER A 80 -2.26 2.03 12.34
C SER A 80 -1.81 0.58 12.12
N PHE A 81 -0.50 0.34 12.11
CA PHE A 81 0.12 -1.01 12.16
C PHE A 81 -0.03 -1.69 13.54
N ILE A 82 -1.18 -1.53 14.21
CA ILE A 82 -1.45 -2.12 15.52
C ILE A 82 -2.16 -3.46 15.31
N GLY A 83 -1.52 -4.54 15.76
CA GLY A 83 -2.01 -5.91 15.64
C GLY A 83 -1.46 -6.67 14.42
N SER A 84 -1.48 -8.00 14.49
CA SER A 84 -1.00 -8.89 13.41
C SER A 84 -2.10 -9.13 12.37
N ARG A 85 -2.46 -8.09 11.60
CA ARG A 85 -3.37 -8.25 10.47
C ARG A 85 -2.58 -8.29 9.18
N PHE A 86 -2.74 -9.36 8.41
CA PHE A 86 -2.02 -9.58 7.16
C PHE A 86 -2.32 -8.53 6.09
N ASN A 87 -3.48 -7.87 6.16
CA ASN A 87 -3.94 -6.90 5.17
C ASN A 87 -3.44 -5.47 5.36
N ILE A 88 -2.95 -5.09 6.55
CA ILE A 88 -2.64 -3.67 6.86
C ILE A 88 -1.64 -3.06 5.86
N LEU A 89 -0.62 -3.82 5.43
CA LEU A 89 0.35 -3.34 4.44
C LEU A 89 -0.34 -2.90 3.15
N PHE A 90 -1.27 -3.72 2.64
CA PHE A 90 -1.98 -3.49 1.39
C PHE A 90 -2.95 -2.32 1.52
N THR A 91 -3.74 -2.30 2.59
CA THR A 91 -4.69 -1.21 2.85
C THR A 91 -3.98 0.13 3.03
N ASN A 92 -2.83 0.14 3.71
CA ASN A 92 -2.02 1.34 3.84
C ASN A 92 -1.32 1.73 2.53
N ALA A 93 -0.98 0.78 1.66
CA ALA A 93 -0.48 1.10 0.33
C ALA A 93 -1.55 1.80 -0.51
N THR A 94 -2.78 1.30 -0.49
CA THR A 94 -3.96 1.93 -1.14
C THR A 94 -4.16 3.37 -0.67
N ALA A 95 -4.18 3.59 0.65
CA ALA A 95 -4.33 4.91 1.23
C ALA A 95 -3.13 5.83 0.97
N THR A 96 -1.90 5.30 0.98
CA THR A 96 -0.68 6.04 0.65
C THR A 96 -0.72 6.51 -0.80
N TYR A 97 -1.14 5.64 -1.73
CA TYR A 97 -1.30 6.01 -3.14
C TYR A 97 -2.40 7.06 -3.32
N HIS A 98 -3.57 6.87 -2.71
CA HIS A 98 -4.68 7.83 -2.79
C HIS A 98 -4.25 9.26 -2.39
N HIS A 99 -3.41 9.40 -1.36
CA HIS A 99 -2.95 10.69 -0.86
C HIS A 99 -1.58 11.14 -1.40
N TYR A 100 -0.96 10.43 -2.37
CA TYR A 100 0.45 10.67 -2.71
C TYR A 100 0.72 12.12 -3.14
N LYS A 101 -0.16 12.72 -3.95
CA LYS A 101 -0.02 14.12 -4.40
C LYS A 101 -0.16 15.11 -3.24
N ASP A 102 -1.10 14.84 -2.33
CA ASP A 102 -1.31 15.69 -1.15
C ASP A 102 -0.10 15.61 -0.22
N LEU A 103 0.47 14.40 -0.03
CA LEU A 103 1.69 14.17 0.74
C LEU A 103 2.89 14.90 0.13
N GLU A 104 3.12 14.74 -1.17
CA GLU A 104 4.20 15.42 -1.89
C GLU A 104 4.07 16.95 -1.77
N ASN A 105 2.86 17.49 -1.97
CA ASN A 105 2.63 18.93 -1.90
C ASN A 105 2.79 19.46 -0.47
N PHE A 106 2.25 18.77 0.52
CA PHE A 106 2.40 19.15 1.92
C PHE A 106 3.87 19.19 2.35
N LEU A 107 4.64 18.15 2.01
CA LEU A 107 6.05 18.04 2.39
C LEU A 107 6.94 19.08 1.72
N LYS A 108 6.58 19.58 0.52
CA LYS A 108 7.30 20.67 -0.15
C LYS A 108 7.25 21.98 0.64
N PHE A 109 6.16 22.23 1.37
CA PHE A 109 5.98 23.46 2.16
C PHE A 109 6.34 23.28 3.64
N TRP A 110 6.77 22.08 4.04
CA TRP A 110 7.14 21.84 5.44
C TRP A 110 8.54 22.42 5.73
N PRO A 111 8.67 23.39 6.64
CA PRO A 111 9.86 24.24 6.72
C PRO A 111 11.13 23.52 7.18
N ILE A 112 11.00 22.53 8.08
CA ILE A 112 12.13 21.78 8.63
C ILE A 112 11.73 20.30 8.76
N PRO A 113 11.98 19.48 7.72
CA PRO A 113 11.66 18.06 7.78
C PRO A 113 12.70 17.32 8.66
N ASN A 114 12.22 16.54 9.63
CA ASN A 114 13.08 15.60 10.33
C ASN A 114 13.49 14.43 9.43
N ARG A 115 14.37 13.54 9.91
CA ARG A 115 14.88 12.41 9.12
C ARG A 115 13.77 11.49 8.56
N LEU A 116 12.70 11.28 9.32
CA LEU A 116 11.57 10.47 8.85
C LEU A 116 10.84 11.14 7.68
N LEU A 117 10.58 12.44 7.79
CA LEU A 117 9.95 13.21 6.72
C LEU A 117 10.85 13.30 5.48
N GLN A 118 12.16 13.48 5.67
CA GLN A 118 13.14 13.44 4.57
C GLN A 118 13.13 12.09 3.85
N ALA A 119 13.06 10.98 4.61
CA ALA A 119 12.96 9.64 4.02
C ALA A 119 11.68 9.46 3.20
N VAL A 120 10.52 9.90 3.72
CA VAL A 120 9.25 9.84 3.01
C VAL A 120 9.28 10.70 1.75
N THR A 121 9.75 11.96 1.84
CA THR A 121 9.88 12.85 0.68
C THR A 121 10.76 12.24 -0.41
N TYR A 122 11.89 11.65 -0.03
CA TYR A 122 12.80 11.02 -0.98
C TYR A 122 12.17 9.81 -1.69
N ASP A 123 11.53 8.92 -0.93
CA ASP A 123 10.89 7.72 -1.48
C ASP A 123 9.66 8.08 -2.34
N LEU A 124 8.86 9.08 -1.95
CA LEU A 124 7.70 9.57 -2.74
C LEU A 124 8.12 10.13 -4.10
N ALA A 125 9.30 10.74 -4.20
CA ALA A 125 9.80 11.28 -5.46
C ALA A 125 10.11 10.19 -6.50
N GLN A 126 10.30 8.94 -6.07
CA GLN A 126 10.72 7.83 -6.95
C GLN A 126 9.52 7.22 -7.68
N THR A 127 9.48 7.35 -9.01
CA THR A 127 8.44 6.75 -9.85
C THR A 127 8.31 5.23 -9.68
N PRO A 128 9.41 4.43 -9.60
CA PRO A 128 9.29 2.99 -9.38
C PRO A 128 8.62 2.64 -8.05
N LEU A 129 8.90 3.42 -6.98
CA LEU A 129 8.27 3.18 -5.68
C LEU A 129 6.79 3.54 -5.70
N LYS A 130 6.41 4.64 -6.36
CA LYS A 130 4.99 4.99 -6.60
C LYS A 130 4.25 3.90 -7.35
N ALA A 131 4.88 3.32 -8.38
CA ALA A 131 4.31 2.19 -9.13
C ALA A 131 4.15 0.94 -8.25
N GLY A 132 5.14 0.63 -7.40
CA GLY A 132 5.06 -0.48 -6.45
C GLY A 132 3.97 -0.29 -5.39
N VAL A 133 3.82 0.92 -4.83
CA VAL A 133 2.73 1.24 -3.90
C VAL A 133 1.37 1.12 -4.59
N ARG A 134 1.25 1.58 -5.84
CA ARG A 134 0.03 1.38 -6.66
C ARG A 134 -0.28 -0.11 -6.85
N ALA A 135 0.71 -0.92 -7.20
CA ALA A 135 0.53 -2.36 -7.39
C ALA A 135 0.03 -3.03 -6.11
N LEU A 136 0.60 -2.69 -4.95
CA LEU A 136 0.10 -3.15 -3.65
C LEU A 136 -1.34 -2.72 -3.38
N GLY A 137 -1.72 -1.49 -3.74
CA GLY A 137 -3.09 -1.03 -3.58
C GLY A 137 -4.08 -1.74 -4.52
N ILE A 138 -3.66 -2.05 -5.75
CA ILE A 138 -4.46 -2.87 -6.68
C ILE A 138 -4.64 -4.29 -6.10
N MET A 139 -3.59 -4.88 -5.54
CA MET A 139 -3.70 -6.15 -4.82
C MET A 139 -4.62 -6.06 -3.60
N ASP A 140 -4.62 -4.93 -2.88
CA ASP A 140 -5.55 -4.69 -1.77
C ASP A 140 -7.00 -4.84 -2.25
N LYS A 141 -7.37 -4.08 -3.28
CA LYS A 141 -8.74 -3.98 -3.78
C LYS A 141 -9.24 -5.25 -4.49
N LEU A 142 -8.38 -5.91 -5.25
CA LEU A 142 -8.80 -7.06 -6.06
C LEU A 142 -8.57 -8.41 -5.39
N LEU A 143 -7.66 -8.50 -4.42
CA LEU A 143 -7.23 -9.77 -3.83
C LEU A 143 -7.44 -9.78 -2.31
N ILE A 144 -6.84 -8.84 -1.58
CA ILE A 144 -6.74 -8.92 -0.12
C ILE A 144 -8.06 -8.56 0.57
N GLU A 145 -8.73 -7.46 0.18
CA GLU A 145 -10.05 -7.08 0.70
C GLU A 145 -11.11 -8.15 0.42
N PRO A 146 -11.21 -8.71 -0.81
CA PRO A 146 -12.11 -9.84 -1.07
C PRO A 146 -11.79 -11.09 -0.25
N LEU A 147 -10.51 -11.46 -0.13
CA LEU A 147 -10.08 -12.61 0.66
C LEU A 147 -10.41 -12.43 2.15
N ASP A 148 -10.16 -11.24 2.71
CA ASP A 148 -10.51 -10.91 4.10
C ASP A 148 -12.03 -10.97 4.32
N THR A 149 -12.82 -10.58 3.32
CA THR A 149 -14.28 -10.70 3.36
C THR A 149 -14.73 -12.16 3.39
N LEU A 150 -14.17 -13.01 2.52
CA LEU A 150 -14.46 -14.45 2.50
C LEU A 150 -14.08 -15.10 3.85
N ILE A 151 -12.88 -14.84 4.34
CA ILE A 151 -12.41 -15.40 5.63
C ILE A 151 -13.35 -15.04 6.79
N LYS A 152 -13.89 -13.82 6.80
CA LYS A 152 -14.82 -13.37 7.84
C LYS A 152 -16.22 -13.94 7.71
N GLN A 153 -16.62 -14.35 6.50
CA GLN A 153 -17.91 -15.00 6.26
C GLN A 153 -17.87 -16.48 6.64
N GLU A 154 -16.73 -17.12 6.52
CA GLU A 154 -16.56 -18.52 6.91
C GLU A 154 -16.63 -18.68 8.44
N GLY A 155 -17.44 -19.66 8.89
CA GLY A 155 -17.55 -20.00 10.31
C GLY A 155 -16.38 -20.84 10.84
N SER A 156 -15.63 -21.51 9.95
CA SER A 156 -14.48 -22.34 10.28
C SER A 156 -13.27 -22.02 9.40
N ILE A 157 -12.08 -22.09 10.01
CA ILE A 157 -10.80 -21.92 9.29
C ILE A 157 -10.56 -23.01 8.24
N LEU A 158 -11.22 -24.17 8.36
CA LEU A 158 -11.09 -25.25 7.38
C LEU A 158 -11.85 -24.92 6.08
N ASP A 159 -12.93 -24.15 6.18
CA ASP A 159 -13.76 -23.75 5.03
C ASP A 159 -13.03 -22.70 4.16
N VAL A 160 -12.08 -21.98 4.76
CA VAL A 160 -11.17 -21.05 4.06
C VAL A 160 -10.24 -21.75 3.06
N ASN A 161 -9.99 -23.06 3.19
CA ASN A 161 -9.05 -23.77 2.33
C ASN A 161 -9.45 -23.73 0.85
N GLY A 162 -10.75 -23.81 0.54
CA GLY A 162 -11.24 -23.71 -0.84
C GLY A 162 -10.86 -22.38 -1.49
N HIS A 163 -11.06 -21.29 -0.75
CA HIS A 163 -10.70 -19.93 -1.18
C HIS A 163 -9.18 -19.78 -1.37
N LEU A 164 -8.37 -20.37 -0.49
CA LEU A 164 -6.90 -20.33 -0.61
C LEU A 164 -6.38 -21.12 -1.82
N VAL A 165 -6.97 -22.29 -2.12
CA VAL A 165 -6.63 -23.08 -3.31
C VAL A 165 -7.01 -22.32 -4.59
N HIS A 166 -8.17 -21.69 -4.62
CA HIS A 166 -8.59 -20.83 -5.74
C HIS A 166 -7.62 -19.66 -5.92
N LEU A 167 -7.28 -18.98 -4.83
CA LEU A 167 -6.32 -17.88 -4.83
C LEU A 167 -4.96 -18.31 -5.40
N GLN A 168 -4.44 -19.46 -4.97
CA GLN A 168 -3.17 -19.99 -5.49
C GLN A 168 -3.21 -20.15 -7.02
N LYS A 169 -4.25 -20.80 -7.56
CA LYS A 169 -4.41 -21.01 -9.01
C LYS A 169 -4.51 -19.68 -9.78
N LYS A 170 -5.21 -18.69 -9.21
CA LYS A 170 -5.31 -17.35 -9.79
C LYS A 170 -3.97 -16.65 -9.79
N LEU A 171 -3.21 -16.70 -8.69
CA LEU A 171 -1.86 -16.13 -8.61
C LEU A 171 -0.90 -16.78 -9.61
N GLU A 172 -0.95 -18.10 -9.80
CA GLU A 172 -0.13 -18.80 -10.80
C GLU A 172 -0.41 -18.32 -12.23
N THR A 173 -1.66 -17.95 -12.52
CA THR A 173 -2.06 -17.36 -13.81
C THR A 173 -1.57 -15.93 -13.93
N LEU A 174 -1.81 -15.12 -12.89
CA LEU A 174 -1.47 -13.69 -12.85
C LEU A 174 0.04 -13.43 -12.86
N CYS A 175 0.84 -14.34 -12.31
CA CYS A 175 2.30 -14.26 -12.41
C CYS A 175 2.81 -14.36 -13.86
N ARG A 176 2.02 -14.94 -14.78
CA ARG A 176 2.35 -15.02 -16.21
C ARG A 176 1.79 -13.85 -16.98
N ASP A 177 0.56 -13.45 -16.66
CA ASP A 177 -0.13 -12.33 -17.27
C ASP A 177 -1.04 -11.62 -16.26
N ALA A 178 -0.63 -10.42 -15.86
CA ALA A 178 -1.37 -9.59 -14.91
C ALA A 178 -2.38 -8.65 -15.60
N THR A 179 -2.58 -8.74 -16.91
CA THR A 179 -3.48 -7.85 -17.68
C THR A 179 -4.90 -7.88 -17.11
N ALA A 180 -5.39 -9.05 -16.70
CA ALA A 180 -6.71 -9.20 -16.08
C ALA A 180 -6.88 -8.34 -14.81
N MET A 181 -5.82 -8.11 -14.02
CA MET A 181 -5.89 -7.20 -12.86
C MET A 181 -5.96 -5.73 -13.28
N MET A 182 -5.30 -5.37 -14.38
CA MET A 182 -5.36 -4.02 -14.93
C MET A 182 -6.72 -3.72 -15.57
N ASP A 183 -7.37 -4.75 -16.14
CA ASP A 183 -8.73 -4.70 -16.66
C ASP A 183 -9.80 -4.81 -15.55
N GLU A 184 -9.42 -4.60 -14.28
CA GLU A 184 -10.33 -4.56 -13.14
C GLU A 184 -11.13 -5.87 -12.92
N GLN A 185 -10.63 -7.01 -13.39
CA GLN A 185 -11.37 -8.27 -13.26
C GLN A 185 -11.32 -8.80 -11.83
N PRO A 186 -12.46 -9.22 -11.25
CA PRO A 186 -12.51 -9.79 -9.91
C PRO A 186 -11.81 -11.15 -9.85
N LEU A 187 -10.95 -11.35 -8.83
CA LEU A 187 -10.32 -12.64 -8.58
C LEU A 187 -11.29 -13.67 -7.98
N PHE A 188 -12.24 -13.20 -7.18
CA PHE A 188 -13.28 -13.99 -6.53
C PHE A 188 -14.64 -13.55 -7.08
N GLN A 189 -15.39 -14.46 -7.71
CA GLN A 189 -16.66 -14.11 -8.37
C GLN A 189 -17.77 -13.81 -7.36
N ASP A 190 -17.70 -14.42 -6.17
CA ASP A 190 -18.74 -14.34 -5.14
C ASP A 190 -18.62 -13.11 -4.23
N VAL A 191 -17.56 -12.29 -4.40
CA VAL A 191 -17.34 -11.09 -3.59
C VAL A 191 -17.26 -9.86 -4.48
N PRO A 192 -18.17 -8.87 -4.31
CA PRO A 192 -18.12 -7.66 -5.08
C PRO A 192 -16.87 -6.84 -4.71
N ILE A 193 -16.21 -6.29 -5.72
CA ILE A 193 -15.11 -5.33 -5.52
C ILE A 193 -15.69 -4.04 -4.97
N LYS A 194 -15.09 -3.53 -3.88
CA LYS A 194 -15.45 -2.24 -3.32
C LYS A 194 -14.84 -1.10 -4.14
N ARG A 195 -15.69 -0.41 -4.91
CA ARG A 195 -15.33 0.77 -5.71
C ARG A 195 -15.51 2.05 -4.90
N ASP A 196 -14.48 2.42 -4.14
CA ASP A 196 -14.39 3.69 -3.41
C ASP A 196 -13.41 4.66 -4.11
N ASP A 197 -13.31 5.90 -3.61
CA ASP A 197 -12.37 6.91 -4.12
C ASP A 197 -10.90 6.44 -4.18
N MET A 198 -10.48 5.54 -3.26
CA MET A 198 -9.15 4.94 -3.31
C MET A 198 -9.03 3.95 -4.46
N TYR A 199 -10.08 3.17 -4.75
CA TYR A 199 -10.15 2.35 -5.96
C TYR A 199 -10.02 3.22 -7.22
N ASP A 200 -10.81 4.29 -7.31
CA ASP A 200 -10.79 5.18 -8.47
C ASP A 200 -9.40 5.81 -8.67
N ALA A 201 -8.73 6.20 -7.58
CA ALA A 201 -7.36 6.72 -7.64
C ALA A 201 -6.36 5.67 -8.16
N LEU A 202 -6.51 4.40 -7.80
CA LEU A 202 -5.63 3.31 -8.25
C LEU A 202 -5.79 3.01 -9.74
N PHE A 203 -6.97 3.16 -10.32
CA PHE A 203 -7.23 2.85 -11.74
C PHE A 203 -7.27 4.08 -12.65
N ALA A 204 -7.12 5.28 -12.08
CA ALA A 204 -6.99 6.51 -12.86
C ALA A 204 -5.85 6.41 -13.91
N PRO A 205 -6.01 7.04 -15.10
CA PRO A 205 -4.96 7.10 -16.09
C PRO A 205 -3.69 7.71 -15.51
N VAL A 206 -2.54 7.08 -15.77
CA VAL A 206 -1.24 7.66 -15.40
C VAL A 206 -1.06 8.91 -16.27
N SER A 207 -1.05 10.09 -15.66
CA SER A 207 -0.71 11.31 -16.40
C SER A 207 0.69 11.14 -16.99
N PRO A 208 0.90 11.34 -18.30
CA PRO A 208 2.22 11.29 -18.88
C PRO A 208 3.10 12.35 -18.20
N VAL A 209 4.29 11.92 -17.77
CA VAL A 209 5.34 12.77 -17.17
C VAL A 209 5.90 13.71 -18.22
#